data_AF-A0AAV0RVN2-F1
#
_entry.id   AF-A0AAV0RVN2-F1
#
_cell.length_a   1.000
_cell.length_b   1.000
_cell.length_c   1.000
_cell.angle_alpha   90.00
_cell.angle_beta   90.00
_cell.angle_gamma   90.00
#
_symmetry.space_group_name_H-M   'P 1'
#
loop_
_entity.id
_entity.type
_entity.pdbx_description
1 polymer ?
#
loop_
_entity_poly.entity_id
_entity_poly.type
_entity_poly.pdbx_seq_one_letter_code
_entity_poly.pdbx_strand_id
1 'polypeptide(L)' 'MGRMEEIWGEDCMEFKPERWISEKRNIIYVPSYKFMTFISRPRTCLGKTMAFMQPKSMTSAILWNYKLDMGKIVS' A
#
# COMPACT_ATOMS: atom_id res chain seq x y z
N MET A 1 -0.91 -3.08 14.57
CA MET A 1 -2.09 -2.50 13.89
C MET A 1 -2.27 -2.97 12.46
N GLY A 2 -1.29 -2.86 11.56
CA GLY A 2 -1.48 -3.20 10.13
C GLY A 2 -1.83 -4.65 9.77
N ARG A 3 -1.78 -5.59 10.73
CA ARG A 3 -2.17 -7.00 10.59
C ARG A 3 -3.04 -7.49 11.77
N MET A 4 -3.70 -6.56 12.47
CA MET A 4 -4.60 -6.91 13.57
C MET A 4 -5.98 -7.20 13.03
N GLU A 5 -6.47 -8.40 13.31
CA GLU A 5 -7.81 -8.86 12.91
C GLU A 5 -8.92 -7.92 13.41
N GLU A 6 -8.82 -7.42 14.65
CA GLU A 6 -9.78 -6.46 15.22
C GLU A 6 -9.93 -5.17 14.38
N ILE A 7 -8.87 -4.75 13.67
CA ILE A 7 -8.87 -3.52 12.87
C ILE A 7 -9.21 -3.79 11.40
N TRP A 8 -8.81 -4.96 10.89
CA TRP A 8 -8.77 -5.25 9.45
C TRP A 8 -9.64 -6.45 9.02
N GLY A 9 -10.24 -7.18 9.96
CA GLY A 9 -11.00 -8.40 9.71
C GLY A 9 -10.11 -9.64 9.55
N GLU A 10 -10.74 -10.79 9.32
CA GLU A 10 -10.09 -12.10 9.14
C GLU A 10 -9.07 -12.11 7.98
N ASP A 11 -9.31 -11.29 6.96
CA ASP A 11 -8.45 -11.11 5.78
C ASP A 11 -7.28 -10.14 6.03
N CYS A 12 -6.92 -9.85 7.29
CA CYS A 12 -5.84 -8.92 7.63
C CYS A 12 -4.44 -9.36 7.18
N MET A 13 -4.28 -10.64 6.83
CA MET A 13 -3.03 -11.22 6.31
C MET A 13 -3.00 -11.30 4.78
N GLU A 14 -4.11 -11.01 4.11
CA GLU A 14 -4.21 -11.08 2.66
C GLU A 14 -3.81 -9.77 1.97
N PHE A 15 -3.19 -9.89 0.80
CA PHE A 15 -2.97 -8.73 -0.06
C PHE A 15 -4.26 -8.38 -0.81
N LYS A 16 -4.99 -7.38 -0.30
CA LYS A 16 -6.30 -6.96 -0.82
C LYS A 16 -6.32 -5.46 -1.18
N PRO A 17 -5.88 -5.06 -2.39
CA PRO A 17 -5.86 -3.67 -2.84
C PRO A 17 -7.23 -2.97 -2.78
N GLU A 18 -8.30 -3.73 -2.99
CA GLU A 18 -9.69 -3.26 -3.02
C GLU A 18 -10.10 -2.62 -1.69
N ARG A 19 -9.42 -2.96 -0.59
CA ARG A 19 -9.64 -2.37 0.74
C ARG A 19 -9.49 -0.84 0.75
N TRP A 20 -8.74 -0.29 -0.20
CA TRP A 20 -8.44 1.14 -0.30
C TRP A 20 -9.28 1.85 -1.36
N ILE A 21 -10.19 1.14 -2.03
CA ILE A 21 -10.96 1.62 -3.18
C ILE A 21 -12.47 1.42 -2.90
N SER A 22 -13.25 2.48 -2.99
CA SER A 22 -14.71 2.40 -2.87
C SER A 22 -15.35 1.78 -4.11
N GLU A 23 -16.59 1.32 -3.99
CA GLU A 23 -17.37 0.81 -5.14
C GLU A 23 -17.44 1.81 -6.31
N LYS A 24 -17.43 3.12 -6.00
CA LYS A 24 -17.39 4.21 -6.99
C LYS A 24 -15.98 4.53 -7.50
N ARG A 25 -15.00 3.65 -7.26
CA ARG A 25 -13.57 3.78 -7.64
C ARG A 25 -12.83 4.99 -7.05
N ASN A 26 -13.34 5.56 -5.96
CA ASN A 26 -12.62 6.61 -5.21
C ASN A 26 -11.73 6.02 -4.12
N ILE A 27 -10.64 6.70 -3.79
CA ILE A 27 -9.74 6.31 -2.69
C ILE A 27 -10.46 6.48 -1.35
N ILE A 28 -10.41 5.46 -0.51
CA ILE A 28 -10.96 5.50 0.85
C ILE A 28 -9.95 6.14 1.79
N TYR A 29 -10.40 7.12 2.57
CA TYR A 29 -9.58 7.67 3.65
C TYR A 29 -9.50 6.68 4.82
N VAL A 30 -8.29 6.23 5.13
CA VAL A 30 -8.01 5.43 6.32
C VAL A 30 -7.09 6.22 7.25
N PRO A 31 -7.45 6.37 8.54
CA PRO A 31 -6.61 7.08 9.49
C PRO A 31 -5.21 6.45 9.62
N SER A 32 -4.18 7.30 9.72
CA SER A 32 -2.76 6.85 9.75
C SER A 32 -2.41 5.99 10.97
N TYR A 33 -3.19 6.02 12.05
CA TYR A 33 -2.95 5.13 13.19
C TYR A 33 -3.34 3.68 12.87
N LYS A 34 -4.40 3.42 12.08
CA LYS A 34 -4.78 2.06 11.68
C LYS A 34 -3.69 1.39 10.85
N PHE A 35 -3.00 2.17 10.01
CA PHE A 35 -1.89 1.72 9.17
C PHE A 35 -0.65 2.62 9.36
N MET A 36 0.09 2.35 10.44
CA MET A 36 1.18 3.21 10.90
C MET A 36 2.53 2.94 10.19
N THR A 37 2.58 3.08 8.86
CA THR A 37 3.83 2.90 8.08
C THR A 37 4.80 4.08 8.17
N PHE A 38 4.29 5.29 8.35
CA PHE A 38 5.09 6.53 8.40
C PHE A 38 5.10 7.22 9.75
N ILE A 39 4.63 6.53 10.81
CA ILE A 39 4.38 7.09 12.15
C ILE A 39 3.33 8.24 12.10
N SER A 40 2.48 8.32 13.13
CA SER A 40 1.52 9.41 13.25
C SER A 40 2.11 10.63 13.96
N ARG A 41 1.44 11.78 13.87
CA ARG A 41 1.91 13.04 14.50
C ARG A 41 2.21 12.83 16.00
N PRO A 42 3.20 13.52 16.59
CA PRO A 42 4.02 14.60 16.02
C PRO A 42 5.27 14.13 15.26
N ARG A 43 5.60 12.83 15.29
CA ARG A 43 6.85 12.28 14.74
C ARG A 43 6.65 11.60 13.38
N THR A 44 5.83 12.20 12.51
CA THR A 44 5.61 11.67 11.16
C THR A 44 6.89 11.73 10.32
N CYS A 45 7.12 10.69 9.53
CA CYS A 45 8.24 10.62 8.58
C CYS A 45 8.24 11.83 7.63
N LEU A 46 9.34 12.59 7.63
CA LEU A 46 9.55 13.73 6.73
C LEU A 46 9.52 13.30 5.24
N GLY A 47 9.96 12.07 4.96
CA GLY A 47 9.99 11.50 3.62
C GLY A 47 8.65 10.93 3.13
N LYS A 48 7.56 11.02 3.90
CA LYS A 48 6.25 10.40 3.56
C LYS A 48 5.79 10.76 2.15
N THR A 49 5.87 12.04 1.78
CA THR A 49 5.43 12.50 0.45
C THR A 49 6.29 11.91 -0.67
N MET A 50 7.61 11.89 -0.50
CA MET A 50 8.53 11.30 -1.48
C MET A 50 8.31 9.79 -1.62
N ALA A 51 8.16 9.09 -0.49
CA ALA A 51 7.89 7.66 -0.45
C ALA A 51 6.55 7.28 -1.13
N PHE A 52 5.61 8.21 -1.23
CA PHE A 52 4.41 8.02 -2.05
C PHE A 52 4.66 8.30 -3.53
N MET A 53 5.45 9.32 -3.89
CA MET A 53 5.65 9.74 -5.28
C MET A 53 6.60 8.81 -6.04
N GLN A 54 7.77 8.49 -5.47
CA GLN A 54 8.82 7.77 -6.19
C GLN A 54 8.38 6.37 -6.65
N PRO A 55 7.77 5.52 -5.81
CA PRO A 55 7.33 4.20 -6.26
C PRO A 55 6.22 4.28 -7.30
N LYS A 56 5.34 5.29 -7.24
CA LYS A 56 4.29 5.49 -8.25
C LYS A 56 4.91 5.78 -9.62
N SER A 57 5.88 6.70 -9.69
CA SER A 57 6.58 7.01 -10.93
C SER A 57 7.35 5.79 -11.47
N MET A 58 8.09 5.10 -10.60
CA MET A 58 8.84 3.90 -10.99
C MET A 58 7.92 2.78 -11.48
N THR A 59 6.84 2.49 -10.75
CA THR A 59 5.88 1.44 -11.13
C THR A 59 5.19 1.80 -12.46
N SER A 60 4.81 3.07 -12.66
CA SER A 60 4.22 3.52 -13.93
C SER A 60 5.18 3.34 -15.10
N ALA A 61 6.47 3.67 -14.91
CA ALA A 61 7.47 3.50 -15.95
C ALA A 61 7.71 2.01 -16.27
N ILE A 62 7.75 1.15 -15.23
CA ILE A 62 7.91 -0.29 -15.41
C ILE A 62 6.72 -0.88 -16.17
N LEU A 63 5.49 -0.61 -15.72
CA LEU A 63 4.27 -1.14 -16.33
C LEU A 63 4.07 -0.66 -17.78
N TRP A 64 4.53 0.54 -18.11
CA TRP A 64 4.41 1.08 -19.46
C TRP A 64 5.43 0.50 -20.44
N ASN A 65 6.66 0.24 -19.99
CA ASN A 65 7.77 -0.10 -20.88
C ASN A 65 8.15 -1.59 -20.89
N TYR A 66 7.68 -2.38 -19.91
CA TYR A 66 8.11 -3.76 -19.74
C TYR A 66 6.93 -4.71 -19.53
N LYS A 67 7.05 -5.93 -20.06
CA LYS A 67 6.19 -7.05 -19.71
C LYS A 67 6.85 -7.84 -18.58
N LEU A 68 6.20 -7.87 -17.42
CA LEU A 68 6.68 -8.62 -16.26
C LEU A 68 6.13 -10.05 -16.29
N ASP A 69 6.98 -11.02 -15.96
CA ASP A 69 6.62 -12.43 -15.79
C ASP A 69 7.21 -12.94 -14.47
N MET A 70 6.58 -13.94 -13.87
CA MET A 70 7.05 -14.53 -12.62
C MET A 70 8.15 -15.53 -12.95
N GLY A 71 9.40 -15.12 -12.74
CA GLY A 71 10.52 -16.04 -12.84
C GLY A 71 10.34 -17.23 -11.89
N LYS A 72 10.43 -18.46 -12.41
CA LYS A 72 10.43 -19.66 -11.57
C LYS A 72 11.71 -19.66 -10.73
N ILE A 73 11.57 -19.46 -9.43
CA ILE A 73 12.65 -19.72 -8.47
C ILE A 73 12.75 -21.24 -8.37
N VAL A 74 13.75 -21.83 -9.05
CA VAL A 74 14.08 -23.25 -8.87
C VAL A 74 14.75 -23.36 -7.50
N SER A 75 14.03 -23.96 -6.55
CA SER A 75 14.54 -24.34 -5.22
C SER A 75 15.40 -25.58 -5.29
#